data_AF-A0A1I5RN39-F1
#
_entry.id   AF-A0A1I5RN39-F1
#
_cell.length_a   1.000
_cell.length_b   1.000
_cell.length_c   1.000
_cell.angle_alpha   90.00
_cell.angle_beta   90.00
_cell.angle_gamma   90.00
#
_symmetry.space_group_name_H-M   'P 1'
#
loop_
_entity.id
_entity.type
_entity.pdbx_description
1 polymer ?
#
loop_
_entity_poly.entity_id
_entity_poly.type
_entity_poly.pdbx_seq_one_letter_code
_entity_poly.pdbx_strand_id
1 'polypeptide(L)'
;MNEEPEHLQHAMQKSPGYSVQNYFNLVLGMLSTADNVTSADLLRMMKQNWKLVAVDQFSDIYQYVITLPVMMDESLKLFSAFPLPGERFQEHVEDVLLTGSMHYKEKRAEAWMFIHGTRAHKQHLLSRAVHILEQKFPDISWTLTAADPLSAERFSRRKYMP
;
A
#
# COMPACT_ATOMS: atom_id res chain seq x y z
N MET A 1 22.92 14.33 -39.61
CA MET A 1 22.47 15.10 -38.44
C MET A 1 21.01 14.77 -38.24
N ASN A 2 20.71 13.87 -37.29
CA ASN A 2 19.34 13.55 -36.90
C ASN A 2 19.05 14.40 -35.67
N GLU A 3 18.37 15.51 -35.88
CA GLU A 3 17.79 16.30 -34.80
C GLU A 3 16.52 15.56 -34.35
N GLU A 4 16.58 14.92 -33.18
CA GLU A 4 15.37 14.47 -32.50
C GLU A 4 14.50 15.70 -32.19
N PRO A 5 13.18 15.64 -32.41
CA PRO A 5 12.34 16.82 -32.22
C PRO A 5 12.20 17.14 -30.72
N GLU A 6 12.69 18.31 -30.33
CA GLU A 6 12.62 18.93 -28.99
C GLU A 6 11.18 18.97 -28.41
N HIS A 7 10.17 18.71 -29.23
CA HIS A 7 8.76 18.62 -28.84
C HIS A 7 8.41 17.40 -27.97
N LEU A 8 9.25 16.36 -27.92
CA LEU A 8 9.06 15.24 -26.98
C LEU A 8 9.60 15.54 -25.56
N GLN A 9 10.50 16.52 -25.41
CA GLN A 9 11.03 16.90 -24.09
C GLN A 9 10.09 17.84 -23.32
N HIS A 10 9.20 18.56 -24.02
CA HIS A 10 8.28 19.53 -23.39
C HIS A 10 6.92 18.95 -22.96
N ALA A 11 6.57 17.72 -23.36
CA ALA A 11 5.33 17.06 -22.92
C ALA A 11 5.41 16.47 -21.49
N MET A 12 6.57 16.54 -20.84
CA MET A 12 6.73 16.26 -19.41
C MET A 12 6.44 17.50 -18.54
N GLN A 13 5.49 18.36 -18.97
CA GLN A 13 4.88 19.33 -18.07
C GLN A 13 4.27 18.57 -16.90
N LYS A 14 4.93 18.70 -15.75
CA LYS A 14 4.65 18.07 -14.46
C LYS A 14 3.19 18.26 -14.06
N SER A 15 2.33 17.37 -14.53
CA SER A 15 1.15 17.01 -13.74
C SER A 15 1.69 16.41 -12.45
N PRO A 16 1.27 16.85 -11.25
CA PRO A 16 1.73 16.23 -10.02
C PRO A 16 1.28 14.77 -10.06
N GLY A 17 2.23 13.87 -10.36
CA GLY A 17 2.00 12.45 -10.31
C GLY A 17 1.70 12.05 -8.87
N TYR A 18 0.87 11.03 -8.70
CA TYR A 18 0.74 10.39 -7.40
C TYR A 18 2.10 9.80 -7.01
N SER A 19 2.50 9.97 -5.75
CA SER A 19 3.63 9.21 -5.22
C SER A 19 3.31 7.71 -5.28
N VAL A 20 4.36 6.89 -5.35
CA VAL A 20 4.23 5.43 -5.23
C VAL A 20 3.46 5.06 -3.96
N GLN A 21 3.72 5.77 -2.86
CA GLN A 21 3.04 5.56 -1.58
C GLN A 21 1.55 5.89 -1.65
N ASN A 22 1.16 6.99 -2.31
CA ASN A 22 -0.26 7.32 -2.51
C ASN A 22 -0.98 6.26 -3.34
N TYR A 23 -0.32 5.75 -4.39
CA TYR A 23 -0.86 4.63 -5.17
C TYR A 23 -1.08 3.39 -4.31
N PHE A 24 -0.13 3.06 -3.43
CA PHE A 24 -0.28 1.95 -2.49
C PHE A 24 -1.40 2.14 -1.49
N ASN A 25 -1.59 3.36 -0.96
CA ASN A 25 -2.71 3.68 -0.09
C ASN A 25 -4.05 3.49 -0.81
N LEU A 26 -4.15 3.91 -2.08
CA LEU A 26 -5.35 3.72 -2.89
C LEU A 26 -5.66 2.23 -3.10
N VAL A 27 -4.66 1.43 -3.45
CA VAL A 27 -4.81 -0.03 -3.60
C VAL A 27 -5.27 -0.65 -2.30
N LEU A 28 -4.59 -0.38 -1.19
CA LEU A 28 -4.92 -0.92 0.12
C LEU A 28 -6.30 -0.48 0.61
N GLY A 29 -6.68 0.77 0.35
CA GLY A 29 -8.01 1.30 0.64
C GLY A 29 -9.10 0.47 -0.05
N MET A 30 -8.92 0.16 -1.34
CA MET A 30 -9.88 -0.67 -2.06
C MET A 30 -9.87 -2.14 -1.62
N LEU A 31 -8.71 -2.70 -1.29
CA LEU A 31 -8.64 -4.04 -0.69
C LEU A 31 -9.45 -4.09 0.62
N SER A 32 -9.34 -3.05 1.45
CA SER A 32 -10.04 -3.01 2.74
C SER A 32 -11.56 -2.90 2.64
N THR A 33 -12.09 -2.52 1.48
CA THR A 33 -13.53 -2.40 1.20
C THR A 33 -14.05 -3.49 0.25
N ALA A 34 -13.32 -4.60 0.11
CA ALA A 34 -13.58 -5.69 -0.85
C ALA A 34 -15.01 -6.29 -0.82
N ASP A 35 -15.80 -6.09 0.24
CA ASP A 35 -17.23 -6.47 0.25
C ASP A 35 -18.05 -5.73 -0.82
N ASN A 36 -17.59 -4.54 -1.24
CA ASN A 36 -18.29 -3.65 -2.16
C ASN A 36 -17.55 -3.47 -3.49
N VAL A 37 -16.47 -4.21 -3.71
CA VAL A 37 -15.55 -4.04 -4.84
C VAL A 37 -15.33 -5.41 -5.46
N THR A 38 -15.25 -5.51 -6.79
CA THR A 38 -14.85 -6.76 -7.46
C THR A 38 -13.37 -6.76 -7.80
N SER A 39 -12.79 -7.93 -8.09
CA SER A 39 -11.44 -8.01 -8.64
C SER A 39 -11.29 -7.24 -9.97
N ALA A 40 -12.37 -7.17 -10.76
CA ALA A 40 -12.42 -6.37 -11.99
C ALA A 40 -12.36 -4.86 -11.69
N ASP A 41 -13.04 -4.40 -10.63
CA ASP A 41 -12.96 -3.01 -10.18
C ASP A 41 -11.57 -2.66 -9.66
N LEU A 42 -10.95 -3.57 -8.90
CA LEU A 42 -9.57 -3.44 -8.45
C LEU A 42 -8.61 -3.30 -9.63
N LEU A 43 -8.71 -4.20 -10.62
CA LEU A 43 -7.88 -4.14 -11.82
C LEU A 43 -8.10 -2.85 -12.61
N ARG A 44 -9.36 -2.41 -12.76
CA ARG A 44 -9.70 -1.17 -13.47
C ARG A 44 -9.10 0.05 -12.78
N MET A 45 -9.23 0.18 -11.46
CA MET A 45 -8.63 1.27 -10.69
C MET A 45 -7.11 1.26 -10.85
N MET A 46 -6.46 0.11 -10.68
CA MET A 46 -5.01 0.02 -10.81
C MET A 46 -4.56 0.46 -12.20
N LYS A 47 -5.27 0.04 -13.27
CA LYS A 47 -4.98 0.43 -14.66
C LYS A 47 -5.29 1.89 -15.00
N GLN A 48 -6.16 2.55 -14.25
CA GLN A 48 -6.42 3.99 -14.43
C GLN A 48 -5.36 4.82 -13.70
N ASN A 49 -4.96 4.40 -12.50
CA ASN A 49 -4.08 5.18 -11.63
C ASN A 49 -2.58 4.90 -11.83
N TRP A 50 -2.19 3.75 -12.39
CA TRP A 50 -0.77 3.42 -12.61
C TRP A 50 -0.04 4.43 -13.51
N LYS A 51 -0.70 4.98 -14.54
CA LYS A 51 -0.13 6.00 -15.43
C LYS A 51 0.16 7.33 -14.73
N LEU A 52 -0.43 7.52 -13.55
CA LEU A 52 -0.28 8.71 -12.75
C LEU A 52 0.84 8.55 -11.71
N VAL A 53 1.43 7.37 -11.57
CA VAL A 53 2.58 7.14 -10.69
C VAL A 53 3.80 7.81 -11.30
N ALA A 54 4.48 8.63 -10.51
CA ALA A 54 5.64 9.37 -10.97
C ALA A 54 6.82 8.42 -11.29
N VAL A 55 7.26 8.42 -12.56
CA VAL A 55 8.31 7.52 -13.08
C VAL A 55 9.68 7.80 -12.45
N ASP A 56 9.92 9.03 -12.00
CA ASP A 56 11.16 9.48 -11.37
C ASP A 56 11.42 8.86 -9.98
N GLN A 57 10.42 8.15 -9.42
CA GLN A 57 10.57 7.38 -8.19
C GLN A 57 11.15 5.97 -8.43
N PHE A 58 11.42 5.62 -9.68
CA PHE A 58 12.05 4.36 -10.09
C PHE A 58 13.47 4.62 -10.58
N SER A 59 14.35 3.62 -10.50
CA SER A 59 15.74 3.77 -10.98
C SER A 59 15.81 3.99 -12.49
N ASP A 60 14.88 3.38 -13.22
CA ASP A 60 14.73 3.50 -14.66
C ASP A 60 13.30 3.14 -15.12
N ILE A 61 13.04 3.38 -16.41
CA ILE A 61 11.73 3.11 -17.02
C ILE A 61 11.38 1.62 -17.11
N TYR A 62 12.37 0.73 -17.19
CA TYR A 62 12.13 -0.72 -17.24
C TYR A 62 11.63 -1.21 -15.88
N GLN A 63 12.21 -0.71 -14.79
CA GLN A 63 11.74 -0.99 -13.44
C GLN A 63 10.30 -0.50 -13.25
N TYR A 64 9.97 0.70 -13.74
CA TYR A 64 8.59 1.21 -13.74
C TYR A 64 7.63 0.28 -14.50
N VAL A 65 7.99 -0.14 -15.73
CA VAL A 65 7.13 -0.98 -16.59
C VAL A 65 6.99 -2.41 -16.06
N ILE A 66 7.99 -2.96 -15.37
CA ILE A 66 7.96 -4.33 -14.83
C ILE A 66 7.26 -4.37 -13.47
N THR A 67 7.56 -3.42 -12.58
CA THR A 67 7.11 -3.52 -11.19
C THR A 67 5.62 -3.27 -11.05
N LEU A 68 5.02 -2.36 -11.81
CA LEU A 68 3.59 -2.06 -11.69
C LEU A 68 2.66 -3.21 -12.13
N PRO A 69 2.94 -3.97 -13.21
CA PRO A 69 2.21 -5.20 -13.50
C PRO A 69 2.35 -6.28 -12.43
N VAL A 70 3.56 -6.49 -11.88
CA VAL A 70 3.77 -7.43 -10.76
C VAL A 70 2.95 -7.01 -9.56
N MET A 71 2.90 -5.71 -9.29
CA MET A 71 2.08 -5.13 -8.24
C MET A 71 0.59 -5.37 -8.40
N MET A 72 0.09 -5.22 -9.63
CA MET A 72 -1.29 -5.53 -9.96
C MET A 72 -1.60 -7.00 -9.70
N ASP A 73 -0.72 -7.91 -10.13
CA ASP A 73 -0.89 -9.35 -9.96
C ASP A 73 -0.90 -9.76 -8.48
N GLU A 74 0.08 -9.29 -7.69
CA GLU A 74 0.14 -9.57 -6.26
C GLU A 74 -1.06 -8.98 -5.50
N SER A 75 -1.51 -7.77 -5.86
CA SER A 75 -2.70 -7.16 -5.25
C SER A 75 -3.97 -7.97 -5.54
N LEU A 76 -4.09 -8.54 -6.74
CA LEU A 76 -5.20 -9.42 -7.11
C LEU A 76 -5.17 -10.76 -6.36
N LYS A 77 -3.98 -11.32 -6.12
CA LYS A 77 -3.83 -12.51 -5.27
C LYS A 77 -4.27 -12.21 -3.84
N LEU A 78 -3.81 -11.08 -3.30
CA LEU A 78 -4.18 -10.61 -1.96
C LEU A 78 -5.67 -10.29 -1.85
N PHE A 79 -6.34 -9.90 -2.93
CA PHE A 79 -7.78 -9.58 -2.91
C PHE A 79 -8.64 -10.66 -2.27
N SER A 80 -8.31 -11.94 -2.50
CA SER A 80 -9.01 -13.09 -1.90
C SER A 80 -8.83 -13.23 -0.38
N ALA A 81 -7.79 -12.62 0.19
CA ALA A 81 -7.57 -12.53 1.64
C ALA A 81 -8.35 -11.37 2.27
N PHE A 82 -9.08 -10.59 1.46
CA PHE A 82 -9.92 -9.47 1.88
C PHE A 82 -11.39 -9.72 1.51
N PRO A 83 -12.32 -9.06 2.22
CA PRO A 83 -12.07 -8.18 3.35
C PRO A 83 -11.82 -8.96 4.64
N LEU A 84 -11.03 -8.36 5.52
CA LEU A 84 -10.79 -8.94 6.83
C LEU A 84 -12.10 -8.96 7.62
N PRO A 85 -12.49 -10.10 8.20
CA PRO A 85 -13.69 -10.20 9.03
C PRO A 85 -13.60 -9.29 10.26
N GLY A 86 -14.75 -8.85 10.79
CA GLY A 86 -14.82 -8.02 12.01
C GLY A 86 -15.09 -6.53 11.77
N GLU A 87 -14.94 -5.73 12.83
CA GLU A 87 -15.13 -4.27 12.76
C GLU A 87 -13.90 -3.62 12.14
N ARG A 88 -14.10 -2.88 11.04
CA ARG A 88 -13.00 -2.24 10.32
C ARG A 88 -12.51 -0.99 11.02
N PHE A 89 -11.21 -0.76 10.92
CA PHE A 89 -10.63 0.51 11.30
C PHE A 89 -9.60 0.96 10.26
N GLN A 90 -9.42 2.27 10.18
CA GLN A 90 -8.38 2.91 9.37
C GLN A 90 -7.68 3.97 10.22
N GLU A 91 -6.39 4.10 10.02
CA GLU A 91 -5.52 5.09 10.64
C GLU A 91 -4.49 5.56 9.60
N HIS A 92 -3.89 6.72 9.84
CA HIS A 92 -2.77 7.20 9.03
C HIS A 92 -1.51 7.27 9.87
N VAL A 93 -0.45 6.64 9.36
CA VAL A 93 0.91 6.77 9.86
C VAL A 93 1.63 7.72 8.91
N GLU A 94 1.61 9.01 9.24
CA GLU A 94 2.06 10.07 8.33
C GLU A 94 1.24 10.03 7.04
N ASP A 95 1.88 9.83 5.89
CA ASP A 95 1.26 9.69 4.59
C ASP A 95 0.92 8.23 4.24
N VAL A 96 1.09 7.26 5.15
CA VAL A 96 0.80 5.84 4.89
C VAL A 96 -0.53 5.40 5.51
N LEU A 97 -1.37 4.76 4.70
CA LEU A 97 -2.61 4.15 5.18
C LEU A 97 -2.32 2.86 5.97
N LEU A 98 -2.87 2.81 7.18
CA LEU A 98 -3.00 1.61 7.99
C LEU A 98 -4.48 1.21 8.01
N THR A 99 -4.80 0.00 7.58
CA THR A 99 -6.18 -0.51 7.58
C THR A 99 -6.24 -1.86 8.27
N GLY A 100 -7.35 -2.18 8.92
CA GLY A 100 -7.44 -3.42 9.65
C GLY A 100 -8.85 -3.77 10.06
N SER A 101 -8.97 -4.89 10.77
CA SER A 101 -10.20 -5.30 11.40
C SER A 101 -9.98 -5.80 12.82
N MET A 102 -11.02 -5.69 13.64
CA MET A 102 -11.05 -6.17 15.01
C MET A 102 -12.14 -7.23 15.19
N HIS A 103 -11.74 -8.32 15.83
CA HIS A 103 -12.60 -9.41 16.27
C HIS A 103 -12.81 -9.32 17.79
N TYR A 104 -13.84 -8.61 18.24
CA TYR A 104 -14.11 -8.42 19.68
C TYR A 104 -14.21 -9.72 20.47
N LYS A 105 -14.87 -10.74 19.92
CA LYS A 105 -15.04 -12.04 20.59
C LYS A 105 -13.72 -12.76 20.82
N GLU A 106 -12.79 -12.60 19.89
CA GLU A 106 -11.47 -13.25 19.92
C GLU A 106 -10.41 -12.37 20.59
N LYS A 107 -10.76 -11.14 20.99
CA LYS A 107 -9.83 -10.11 21.46
C LYS A 107 -8.58 -10.05 20.58
N ARG A 108 -8.81 -10.04 19.26
CA ARG A 108 -7.77 -10.02 18.24
C ARG A 108 -8.03 -8.93 17.21
N ALA A 109 -6.98 -8.23 16.81
CA ALA A 109 -7.00 -7.30 15.68
C ALA A 109 -5.94 -7.65 14.64
N GLU A 110 -6.24 -7.38 13.38
CA GLU A 110 -5.31 -7.52 12.26
C GLU A 110 -5.21 -6.21 11.52
N ALA A 111 -3.99 -5.80 11.19
CA ALA A 111 -3.70 -4.53 10.55
C ALA A 111 -2.73 -4.74 9.39
N TRP A 112 -2.93 -3.97 8.33
CA TRP A 112 -2.18 -4.02 7.09
C TRP A 112 -1.76 -2.62 6.67
N MET A 113 -0.53 -2.50 6.17
CA MET A 113 -0.03 -1.29 5.53
C MET A 113 0.90 -1.63 4.36
N PHE A 114 0.90 -0.82 3.32
CA PHE A 114 1.92 -0.88 2.28
C PHE A 114 2.89 0.27 2.51
N ILE A 115 4.19 -0.02 2.57
CA ILE A 115 5.23 0.97 2.90
C ILE A 115 6.29 1.01 1.81
N HIS A 116 6.76 2.19 1.46
CA HIS A 116 7.85 2.36 0.52
C HIS A 116 8.90 3.36 1.03
N GLY A 117 10.13 3.29 0.49
CA GLY A 117 11.21 4.22 0.80
C GLY A 117 12.45 3.54 1.39
N THR A 118 13.28 4.31 2.08
CA THR A 118 14.53 3.79 2.67
C THR A 118 14.24 2.85 3.84
N ARG A 119 15.19 1.95 4.15
CA ARG A 119 15.08 1.05 5.31
C ARG A 119 14.83 1.80 6.62
N ALA A 120 15.51 2.92 6.84
CA ALA A 120 15.34 3.75 8.04
C ALA A 120 13.92 4.34 8.12
N HIS A 121 13.39 4.84 6.99
CA HIS A 121 12.04 5.37 6.93
C HIS A 121 10.99 4.28 7.17
N LYS A 122 11.12 3.10 6.55
CA LYS A 122 10.25 1.94 6.80
C LYS A 122 10.23 1.55 8.28
N GLN A 123 11.40 1.49 8.93
CA GLN A 123 11.49 1.18 10.37
C GLN A 123 10.81 2.25 11.24
N HIS A 124 10.94 3.52 10.88
CA HIS A 124 10.25 4.62 11.55
C HIS A 124 8.72 4.46 11.46
N LEU A 125 8.19 4.27 10.25
CA LEU A 125 6.76 4.06 10.01
C LEU A 125 6.24 2.83 10.76
N LEU A 126 6.97 1.72 10.74
CA LEU A 126 6.61 0.51 11.48
C LEU A 126 6.54 0.75 12.99
N SER A 127 7.51 1.48 13.56
CA SER A 127 7.51 1.81 14.99
C SER A 127 6.30 2.66 15.36
N ARG A 128 5.94 3.63 14.52
CA ARG A 128 4.76 4.47 14.72
C ARG A 128 3.45 3.70 14.59
N ALA A 129 3.35 2.81 13.60
CA ALA A 129 2.19 1.95 13.42
C ALA A 129 1.97 1.05 14.65
N VAL A 130 3.05 0.47 15.18
CA VAL A 130 3.01 -0.30 16.44
C VAL A 130 2.48 0.55 17.58
N HIS A 131 3.00 1.76 17.76
CA HIS A 131 2.54 2.66 18.82
C HIS A 131 1.04 2.99 18.72
N ILE A 132 0.54 3.26 17.50
CA ILE A 132 -0.90 3.49 17.27
C ILE A 132 -1.71 2.24 17.66
N LEU A 133 -1.28 1.04 17.27
CA LEU A 133 -1.97 -0.20 17.61
C LEU A 133 -1.93 -0.48 19.12
N GLU A 134 -0.85 -0.16 19.80
CA GLU A 134 -0.75 -0.28 21.26
C GLU A 134 -1.69 0.68 21.99
N GLN A 135 -1.85 1.90 21.49
CA GLN A 135 -2.79 2.89 22.04
C GLN A 135 -4.24 2.53 21.75
N LYS A 136 -4.54 2.07 20.53
CA LYS A 136 -5.89 1.75 20.08
C LYS A 136 -6.40 0.43 20.65
N PHE A 137 -5.50 -0.55 20.81
CA PHE A 137 -5.81 -1.90 21.27
C PHE A 137 -4.89 -2.30 22.45
N PRO A 138 -5.03 -1.62 23.61
CA PRO A 138 -4.15 -1.84 24.76
C PRO A 138 -4.37 -3.22 25.40
N ASP A 139 -5.56 -3.80 25.31
CA ASP A 139 -5.94 -5.04 26.02
C ASP A 139 -6.31 -6.20 25.08
N ILE A 140 -5.88 -6.11 23.82
CA ILE A 140 -6.26 -7.02 22.73
C ILE A 140 -4.97 -7.44 22.01
N SER A 141 -4.92 -8.71 21.58
CA SER A 141 -3.82 -9.20 20.74
C SER A 141 -3.91 -8.57 19.35
N TRP A 142 -2.78 -8.20 18.75
CA TRP A 142 -2.81 -7.67 17.39
C TRP A 142 -1.67 -8.18 16.53
N THR A 143 -1.92 -8.24 15.22
CA THR A 143 -0.90 -8.49 14.20
C THR A 143 -0.89 -7.34 13.21
N LEU A 144 0.29 -6.73 13.04
CA LEU A 144 0.58 -5.78 11.97
C LEU A 144 1.36 -6.50 10.88
N THR A 145 0.85 -6.46 9.65
CA THR A 145 1.54 -6.89 8.45
C THR A 145 1.83 -5.68 7.59
N ALA A 146 3.11 -5.46 7.26
CA ALA A 146 3.50 -4.47 6.29
C ALA A 146 4.22 -5.12 5.13
N ALA A 147 4.01 -4.62 3.91
CA ALA A 147 4.77 -5.03 2.74
C ALA A 147 5.34 -3.80 2.04
N ASP A 148 6.59 -3.87 1.59
CA ASP A 148 7.06 -3.02 0.50
C ASP A 148 6.83 -3.74 -0.81
N PRO A 149 5.86 -3.28 -1.60
CA PRO A 149 5.48 -4.03 -2.77
C PRO A 149 6.45 -3.90 -3.96
N LEU A 150 7.34 -2.89 -3.99
CA LEU A 150 8.36 -2.76 -5.02
C LEU A 150 9.60 -3.64 -4.76
N SER A 151 9.96 -3.82 -3.49
CA SER A 151 11.12 -4.63 -3.07
C SER A 151 10.77 -6.05 -2.62
N ALA A 152 9.48 -6.37 -2.56
CA ALA A 152 8.94 -7.62 -2.01
C ALA A 152 9.31 -7.87 -0.53
N GLU A 153 9.82 -6.87 0.19
CA GLU A 153 10.09 -6.97 1.63
C GLU A 153 8.77 -7.08 2.41
N ARG A 154 8.75 -7.96 3.41
CA ARG A 154 7.58 -8.18 4.27
C ARG A 154 7.98 -8.06 5.73
N PHE A 155 7.13 -7.41 6.51
CA PHE A 155 7.33 -7.19 7.94
C PHE A 155 6.09 -7.66 8.69
N SER A 156 6.31 -8.36 9.81
CA SER A 156 5.25 -8.70 10.74
C SER A 156 5.65 -8.27 12.15
N ARG A 157 4.72 -7.63 12.86
CA ARG A 157 4.82 -7.31 14.29
C ARG A 157 3.58 -7.81 14.99
N ARG A 158 3.73 -8.33 16.19
CA ARG A 158 2.63 -8.95 16.92
C ARG A 158 2.73 -8.62 18.39
N LYS A 159 1.56 -8.40 19.00
CA LYS A 159 1.37 -8.39 20.45
C LYS A 159 0.43 -9.54 20.79
N TYR A 160 0.87 -10.39 21.71
CA TYR A 160 0.05 -11.47 22.26
C TYR A 160 -0.34 -11.11 23.68
N MET A 161 -1.64 -11.06 23.94
CA MET A 161 -2.16 -11.06 25.29
C MET A 161 -2.40 -12.51 25.74
N PRO A 162 -2.08 -12.83 27.01
CA PRO A 162 -2.33 -14.14 27.60
C PRO A 162 -3.83 -14.45 27.75
#